data_AF-A0A7W0Y713-F1
#
_entry.id   AF-A0A7W0Y713-F1
#
_cell.length_a   1.000
_cell.length_b   1.000
_cell.length_c   1.000
_cell.angle_alpha   90.00
_cell.angle_beta   90.00
_cell.angle_gamma   90.00
#
_symmetry.space_group_name_H-M   'P 1'
#
loop_
_entity.id
_entity.type
_entity.pdbx_description
1 polymer ?
#
loop_
_entity_poly.entity_id
_entity_poly.type
_entity_poly.pdbx_seq_one_letter_code
_entity_poly.pdbx_strand_id
1 'polypeptide(L)'
;MTSSSAVSRIVSRARLVLVALACAGRLAVAQPAAAPPLGTIEPVPSPPVPATEPVEEPAEEPTLPPSTPVAEDVLTPTVFDPAACNVERVTTVDSGIPTTWADYEITGELVDPPDVVRALLDPTMQGSHALTASARADIRRAAMSFGYHVVGMPTRVVGGQVHQIVHLAPLHLIRNVTVTIDRPVSWNELVKTFTQPLFEEEIRRRMHLRIGTYLGWAPGTRKCELLAEQTRIEQYLFDEGYFDARATIEEKVARASVRLEVKVDLGEPYQVDVARVKVVKAAGASPLLISEAEIRDVFAHRKCVGSVCFGEPRFTNAQHKSDLKEVAELFQKRGFPAVRVTDDFDATTKTSFDRRARKVRFTLTIDPRRELSVVFEGQHSGIDEAFLLQQLTFNQAGSSDEVETGESAKAIAEALQLRGFFDARVTSTRERFPELDRIVFRIEQGNQRQVRAIQFLGNHALTTDQLEAAIATKEVRLSNRVLGTTVRATSTQLAGDVDRIAALYRRIG
;
A
#
# COMPACT_ATOMS: atom_id res chain seq x y z
N MET A 1 48.47 -0.13 -46.27
CA MET A 1 48.13 0.91 -47.27
C MET A 1 47.05 0.30 -48.16
N THR A 2 45.80 0.72 -48.24
CA THR A 2 45.08 1.95 -47.89
C THR A 2 43.58 1.65 -48.02
N SER A 3 42.77 2.14 -47.06
CA SER A 3 41.45 2.81 -47.25
C SER A 3 40.31 2.08 -48.00
N SER A 4 39.01 2.19 -47.73
CA SER A 4 38.14 2.72 -46.65
C SER A 4 36.71 2.65 -47.22
N SER A 5 35.71 2.79 -46.34
CA SER A 5 34.28 3.02 -46.54
C SER A 5 33.43 1.79 -46.94
N ALA A 6 32.49 1.26 -46.15
CA ALA A 6 31.48 1.77 -45.20
C ALA A 6 30.08 1.93 -45.80
N VAL A 7 29.10 1.57 -44.95
CA VAL A 7 27.69 1.98 -44.93
C VAL A 7 26.67 1.08 -45.66
N SER A 8 25.66 0.69 -44.87
CA SER A 8 24.33 0.20 -45.25
C SER A 8 24.14 -1.32 -45.32
N ARG A 9 23.61 -1.89 -44.23
CA ARG A 9 22.37 -2.69 -44.22
C ARG A 9 22.02 -3.11 -42.79
N ILE A 10 21.35 -2.18 -42.11
CA ILE A 10 20.42 -2.43 -41.01
C ILE A 10 19.08 -2.86 -41.63
N VAL A 11 18.27 -3.58 -40.85
CA VAL A 11 16.87 -4.00 -41.09
C VAL A 11 16.69 -5.37 -41.74
N SER A 12 16.75 -6.41 -40.90
CA SER A 12 15.90 -7.61 -41.04
C SER A 12 15.91 -8.40 -39.74
N ARG A 13 14.83 -8.26 -38.96
CA ARG A 13 14.14 -9.28 -38.14
C ARG A 13 13.41 -8.62 -36.96
N ALA A 14 12.17 -8.19 -37.19
CA ALA A 14 11.18 -7.98 -36.15
C ALA A 14 9.76 -8.21 -36.71
N ARG A 15 9.34 -9.46 -36.63
CA ARG A 15 7.94 -9.96 -36.59
C ARG A 15 7.98 -11.00 -35.46
N LEU A 16 7.02 -11.23 -34.59
CA LEU A 16 5.68 -10.71 -34.33
C LEU A 16 5.20 -11.61 -33.18
N VAL A 17 4.94 -11.10 -31.97
CA VAL A 17 4.07 -11.78 -31.00
C VAL A 17 3.32 -10.70 -30.22
N LEU A 18 2.05 -10.57 -30.54
CA LEU A 18 1.04 -9.76 -29.87
C LEU A 18 0.02 -10.78 -29.38
N VAL A 19 -0.01 -11.07 -28.08
CA VAL A 19 -1.04 -11.89 -27.44
C VAL A 19 -1.47 -11.24 -26.12
N ALA A 20 -2.78 -11.00 -26.07
CA ALA A 20 -3.66 -10.45 -25.06
C ALA A 20 -3.32 -10.69 -23.57
N LEU A 21 -3.33 -9.60 -22.79
CA LEU A 21 -3.74 -9.61 -21.39
C LEU A 21 -5.27 -9.40 -21.36
N ALA A 22 -6.02 -10.46 -21.09
CA ALA A 22 -7.44 -10.38 -20.78
C ALA A 22 -7.64 -10.35 -19.26
N CYS A 23 -8.49 -9.43 -18.83
CA CYS A 23 -8.82 -9.10 -17.46
C CYS A 23 -9.39 -10.29 -16.67
N ALA A 24 -8.82 -10.57 -15.49
CA ALA A 24 -9.48 -11.35 -14.45
C ALA A 24 -10.05 -10.40 -13.38
N GLY A 25 -11.20 -9.81 -13.67
CA GLY A 25 -12.01 -9.12 -12.66
C GLY A 25 -12.84 -10.13 -11.89
N ARG A 26 -12.38 -10.53 -10.69
CA ARG A 26 -13.22 -11.25 -9.73
C ARG A 26 -14.10 -10.24 -8.99
N LEU A 27 -15.42 -10.38 -9.16
CA LEU A 27 -16.43 -9.75 -8.33
C LEU A 27 -16.34 -10.36 -6.93
N ALA A 28 -15.90 -9.57 -5.96
CA ALA A 28 -16.03 -9.87 -4.54
C ALA A 28 -17.51 -9.73 -4.16
N VAL A 29 -18.16 -10.83 -3.79
CA VAL A 29 -19.46 -10.81 -3.14
C VAL A 29 -19.23 -10.33 -1.71
N ALA A 30 -19.75 -9.14 -1.39
CA ALA A 30 -19.70 -8.58 -0.05
C ALA A 30 -20.57 -9.42 0.90
N GLN A 31 -19.92 -9.97 1.93
CA GLN A 31 -20.56 -10.63 3.07
C GLN A 31 -21.16 -9.53 3.98
N PRO A 32 -22.42 -9.64 4.45
CA PRO A 32 -22.97 -8.67 5.38
C PRO A 32 -22.26 -8.76 6.73
N ALA A 33 -21.71 -7.63 7.18
CA ALA A 33 -21.06 -7.51 8.49
C ALA A 33 -22.07 -7.76 9.62
N ALA A 34 -21.73 -8.70 10.50
CA ALA A 34 -22.44 -8.92 11.75
C ALA A 34 -22.26 -7.71 12.68
N ALA A 35 -23.38 -7.24 13.26
CA ALA A 35 -23.39 -6.15 14.22
C ALA A 35 -22.61 -6.51 15.50
N PRO A 36 -21.82 -5.59 16.08
CA PRO A 36 -21.16 -5.82 17.36
C PRO A 36 -22.18 -5.82 18.51
N PRO A 37 -21.97 -6.62 19.58
CA PRO A 37 -22.82 -6.58 20.76
C PRO A 37 -22.66 -5.23 21.50
N LEU A 38 -23.80 -4.71 21.95
CA LEU A 38 -23.90 -3.53 22.82
C LEU A 38 -23.11 -3.77 24.11
N GLY A 39 -22.06 -2.97 24.31
CA GLY A 39 -21.27 -2.96 25.54
C GLY A 39 -22.06 -2.37 26.71
N THR A 40 -21.97 -3.04 27.84
CA THR A 40 -22.50 -2.65 29.15
C THR A 40 -21.85 -1.35 29.62
N ILE A 41 -22.66 -0.35 29.99
CA ILE A 41 -22.20 0.92 30.55
C ILE A 41 -21.89 0.71 32.03
N GLU A 42 -20.61 0.84 32.42
CA GLU A 42 -20.22 0.96 33.83
C GLU A 42 -20.49 2.38 34.37
N PRO A 43 -20.84 2.53 35.67
CA PRO A 43 -21.15 3.82 36.26
C PRO A 43 -19.89 4.64 36.55
N VAL A 44 -19.94 5.91 36.14
CA VAL A 44 -18.92 6.93 36.40
C VAL A 44 -18.88 7.28 37.91
N PRO A 45 -17.71 7.25 38.57
CA PRO A 45 -17.59 7.70 39.96
C PRO A 45 -17.63 9.23 40.08
N SER A 46 -18.30 9.71 41.14
CA SER A 46 -18.48 11.12 41.47
C SER A 46 -17.16 11.85 41.80
N PRO A 47 -17.04 13.15 41.50
CA PRO A 47 -15.85 13.92 41.81
C PRO A 47 -15.73 14.24 43.32
N PRO A 48 -14.51 14.33 43.87
CA PRO A 48 -14.28 14.69 45.26
C PRO A 48 -14.49 16.20 45.51
N VAL A 49 -14.96 16.48 46.73
CA VAL A 49 -15.22 17.79 47.33
C VAL A 49 -13.93 18.64 47.38
N PRO A 50 -13.97 19.94 47.06
CA PRO A 50 -12.80 20.79 47.12
C PRO A 50 -12.44 21.15 48.57
N ALA A 51 -11.15 21.03 48.90
CA ALA A 51 -10.58 21.44 50.17
C ALA A 51 -10.46 22.97 50.27
N THR A 52 -10.79 23.47 51.45
CA THR A 52 -10.73 24.86 51.87
C THR A 52 -9.30 25.42 51.82
N GLU A 53 -9.11 26.52 51.08
CA GLU A 53 -7.86 27.29 51.08
C GLU A 53 -7.69 28.13 52.36
N PRO A 54 -6.46 28.33 52.85
CA PRO A 54 -6.18 29.20 53.98
C PRO A 54 -6.11 30.68 53.58
N VAL A 55 -6.57 31.52 54.50
CA VAL A 55 -6.59 32.99 54.45
C VAL A 55 -5.17 33.55 54.33
N GLU A 56 -4.93 34.35 53.29
CA GLU A 56 -3.67 35.07 53.03
C GLU A 56 -3.75 36.52 53.57
N GLU A 57 -2.67 36.93 54.23
CA GLU A 57 -2.44 38.21 54.93
C GLU A 57 -2.01 39.32 53.93
N PRO A 58 -2.31 40.62 54.17
CA PRO A 58 -2.13 41.65 53.14
C PRO A 58 -0.66 42.05 52.97
N ALA A 59 -0.13 41.86 51.75
CA ALA A 59 1.20 42.31 51.35
C ALA A 59 1.19 43.76 50.83
N GLU A 60 2.26 44.49 51.21
CA GLU A 60 2.54 45.89 50.90
C GLU A 60 2.69 46.21 49.40
N GLU A 61 2.35 47.47 49.08
CA GLU A 61 2.38 48.11 47.78
C GLU A 61 3.82 48.29 47.25
N PRO A 62 4.20 47.69 46.10
CA PRO A 62 5.56 47.83 45.56
C PRO A 62 5.71 49.14 44.79
N THR A 63 6.62 50.00 45.26
CA THR A 63 7.09 51.18 44.55
C THR A 63 7.79 50.81 43.23
N LEU A 64 7.33 51.40 42.13
CA LEU A 64 7.89 51.24 40.79
C LEU A 64 9.34 51.77 40.71
N PRO A 65 10.31 50.97 40.23
CA PRO A 65 11.65 51.48 39.91
C PRO A 65 11.65 52.27 38.59
N PRO A 66 12.59 53.22 38.43
CA PRO A 66 12.68 54.06 37.24
C PRO A 66 13.03 53.25 35.99
N SER A 67 12.35 53.57 34.89
CA SER A 67 12.48 52.96 33.57
C SER A 67 13.92 53.06 33.02
N THR A 68 14.59 51.92 32.94
CA THR A 68 15.82 51.72 32.17
C THR A 68 15.51 51.81 30.67
N PRO A 69 16.33 52.50 29.85
CA PRO A 69 16.17 52.50 28.40
C PRO A 69 16.34 51.08 27.84
N VAL A 70 15.34 50.65 27.07
CA VAL A 70 15.29 49.36 26.36
C VAL A 70 16.48 49.30 25.39
N ALA A 71 17.44 48.42 25.69
CA ALA A 71 18.51 48.08 24.75
C ALA A 71 17.90 47.38 23.53
N GLU A 72 18.33 47.76 22.33
CA GLU A 72 17.92 47.12 21.08
C GLU A 72 18.27 45.63 21.14
N ASP A 73 17.24 44.79 21.24
CA ASP A 73 17.35 43.33 21.22
C ASP A 73 17.88 42.90 19.85
N VAL A 74 19.16 42.52 19.81
CA VAL A 74 19.77 41.86 18.65
C VAL A 74 19.15 40.47 18.54
N LEU A 75 18.12 40.34 17.72
CA LEU A 75 17.46 39.06 17.40
C LEU A 75 18.50 38.12 16.76
N THR A 76 19.07 37.23 17.57
CA THR A 76 19.91 36.15 17.06
C THR A 76 19.04 35.15 16.31
N PRO A 77 19.48 34.66 15.13
CA PRO A 77 18.71 33.71 14.33
C PRO A 77 18.51 32.43 15.15
N THR A 78 17.27 32.17 15.54
CA THR A 78 16.89 30.98 16.30
C THR A 78 17.05 29.75 15.40
N VAL A 79 17.88 28.79 15.82
CA VAL A 79 18.03 27.51 15.13
C VAL A 79 16.68 26.79 15.16
N PHE A 80 16.25 26.29 14.00
CA PHE A 80 14.99 25.55 13.89
C PHE A 80 15.09 24.22 14.64
N ASP A 81 14.16 23.97 15.56
CA ASP A 81 14.02 22.70 16.27
C ASP A 81 12.97 21.81 15.58
N PRO A 82 13.36 20.68 14.97
CA PRO A 82 12.44 19.71 14.36
C PRO A 82 11.37 19.17 15.33
N ALA A 83 11.66 19.11 16.64
CA ALA A 83 10.72 18.61 17.63
C ALA A 83 9.47 19.50 17.75
N ALA A 84 9.59 20.79 17.40
CA ALA A 84 8.47 21.73 17.38
C ALA A 84 7.37 21.37 16.36
N CYS A 85 7.66 20.50 15.38
CA CYS A 85 6.67 20.07 14.40
C CYS A 85 5.64 19.09 14.95
N ASN A 86 5.91 18.44 16.08
CA ASN A 86 5.02 17.46 16.71
C ASN A 86 4.13 18.07 17.79
N VAL A 87 4.24 19.37 18.06
CA VAL A 87 3.41 20.03 19.06
C VAL A 87 2.04 20.32 18.46
N GLU A 88 1.04 19.56 18.91
CA GLU A 88 -0.37 19.81 18.61
C GLU A 88 -0.69 21.25 19.03
N ARG A 89 -0.97 22.11 18.06
CA ARG A 89 -1.22 23.52 18.35
C ARG A 89 -2.52 23.61 19.13
N VAL A 90 -2.41 23.96 20.40
CA VAL A 90 -3.54 24.38 21.22
C VAL A 90 -4.20 25.55 20.49
N THR A 91 -5.38 25.29 19.93
CA THR A 91 -6.20 26.36 19.37
C THR A 91 -6.65 27.19 20.56
N THR A 92 -6.17 28.42 20.65
CA THR A 92 -6.67 29.37 21.63
C THR A 92 -8.16 29.58 21.31
N VAL A 93 -9.02 29.06 22.19
CA VAL A 93 -10.47 29.24 22.06
C VAL A 93 -10.76 30.72 22.32
N ASP A 94 -10.95 31.45 21.24
CA ASP A 94 -11.26 32.87 21.27
C ASP A 94 -12.65 33.05 21.90
N SER A 95 -12.68 33.46 23.16
CA SER A 95 -13.87 33.61 24.01
C SER A 95 -14.40 35.04 24.03
N GLY A 96 -13.97 35.89 23.08
CA GLY A 96 -14.43 37.26 22.95
C GLY A 96 -15.91 37.38 22.57
N ILE A 97 -16.58 38.42 23.09
CA ILE A 97 -17.92 38.83 22.68
C ILE A 97 -17.93 39.09 21.16
N PRO A 98 -18.92 38.62 20.39
CA PRO A 98 -18.99 38.87 18.95
C PRO A 98 -19.03 40.37 18.64
N THR A 99 -17.99 40.87 17.97
CA THR A 99 -17.96 42.26 17.48
C THR A 99 -18.63 42.32 16.11
N THR A 100 -19.70 43.11 15.97
CA THR A 100 -20.34 43.39 14.68
C THR A 100 -19.63 44.51 13.93
N TRP A 101 -19.47 44.41 12.61
CA TRP A 101 -18.88 45.48 11.78
C TRP A 101 -19.85 46.03 10.74
N ALA A 102 -19.68 47.30 10.40
CA ALA A 102 -20.49 48.01 9.41
C ALA A 102 -19.89 47.93 7.98
N ASP A 103 -18.56 47.97 7.88
CA ASP A 103 -17.81 47.88 6.62
C ASP A 103 -16.45 47.20 6.89
N TYR A 104 -15.75 46.82 5.83
CA TYR A 104 -14.43 46.21 5.91
C TYR A 104 -13.43 46.79 4.90
N GLU A 105 -12.15 46.71 5.28
CA GLU A 105 -11.01 47.13 4.47
C GLU A 105 -9.99 45.99 4.37
N ILE A 106 -9.39 45.81 3.20
CA ILE A 106 -8.30 44.84 2.99
C ILE A 106 -6.99 45.60 2.96
N THR A 107 -6.04 45.14 3.77
CA THR A 107 -4.69 45.71 3.88
C THR A 107 -3.64 44.62 3.78
N GLY A 108 -2.37 44.99 3.66
CA GLY A 108 -1.23 44.07 3.68
C GLY A 108 -0.52 43.94 2.32
N GLU A 109 0.16 42.82 2.11
CA GLU A 109 0.89 42.54 0.87
C GLU A 109 -0.04 41.79 -0.10
N LEU A 110 -0.39 42.44 -1.22
CA LEU A 110 -1.31 41.89 -2.21
C LEU A 110 -0.59 41.63 -3.53
N VAL A 111 -0.85 40.47 -4.14
CA VAL A 111 -0.32 40.11 -5.47
C VAL A 111 -1.24 40.64 -6.57
N ASP A 112 -2.55 40.62 -6.29
CA ASP A 112 -3.59 41.12 -7.17
C ASP A 112 -3.99 42.55 -6.77
N PRO A 113 -4.59 43.33 -7.68
CA PRO A 113 -5.15 44.63 -7.37
C PRO A 113 -6.13 44.57 -6.16
N PRO A 114 -6.10 45.55 -5.24
CA PRO A 114 -6.92 45.50 -4.01
C PRO A 114 -8.43 45.36 -4.25
N ASP A 115 -8.95 45.94 -5.32
CA ASP A 115 -10.35 45.84 -5.75
C ASP A 115 -10.74 44.43 -6.16
N VAL A 116 -9.83 43.70 -6.83
CA VAL A 116 -10.02 42.29 -7.18
C VAL A 116 -10.06 41.43 -5.93
N VAL A 117 -9.09 41.61 -5.01
CA VAL A 117 -9.07 40.85 -3.74
C VAL A 117 -10.32 41.15 -2.90
N ARG A 118 -10.78 42.41 -2.90
CA ARG A 118 -12.03 42.80 -2.25
C ARG A 118 -13.21 42.06 -2.84
N ALA A 119 -13.36 42.06 -4.17
CA ALA A 119 -14.44 41.36 -4.87
C ALA A 119 -14.45 39.85 -4.60
N LEU A 120 -13.28 39.21 -4.47
CA LEU A 120 -13.17 37.78 -4.16
C LEU A 120 -13.61 37.44 -2.73
N LEU A 121 -13.33 38.31 -1.75
CA LEU A 121 -13.71 38.09 -0.35
C LEU A 121 -15.12 38.61 0.00
N ASP A 122 -15.68 39.50 -0.82
CA ASP A 122 -16.96 40.17 -0.58
C ASP A 122 -18.12 39.20 -0.26
N PRO A 123 -18.31 38.07 -0.97
CA PRO A 123 -19.39 37.13 -0.64
C PRO A 123 -19.26 36.55 0.78
N THR A 124 -18.03 36.33 1.25
CA THR A 124 -17.78 35.80 2.60
C THR A 124 -17.96 36.87 3.66
N MET A 125 -17.51 38.10 3.36
CA MET A 125 -17.62 39.26 4.26
C MET A 125 -19.05 39.77 4.41
N GLN A 126 -19.91 39.60 3.39
CA GLN A 126 -21.34 39.94 3.46
C GLN A 126 -22.17 38.85 4.13
N GLY A 127 -21.73 37.58 4.04
CA GLY A 127 -22.43 36.46 4.67
C GLY A 127 -22.32 36.42 6.19
N SER A 128 -21.35 37.13 6.77
CA SER A 128 -21.14 37.23 8.22
C SER A 128 -20.95 38.69 8.58
N HIS A 129 -21.76 39.27 9.48
CA HIS A 129 -21.57 40.66 9.97
C HIS A 129 -21.03 40.74 11.40
N ALA A 130 -20.68 39.59 11.99
CA ALA A 130 -20.15 39.48 13.36
C ALA A 130 -18.89 38.61 13.36
N LEU A 131 -17.85 39.03 14.08
CA LEU A 131 -16.51 38.40 14.05
C LEU A 131 -16.43 37.20 15.00
N THR A 132 -17.35 36.26 14.81
CA THR A 132 -17.38 34.98 15.51
C THR A 132 -16.20 34.10 15.11
N ALA A 133 -15.90 33.07 15.90
CA ALA A 133 -14.87 32.09 15.57
C ALA A 133 -15.13 31.39 14.21
N SER A 134 -16.40 31.12 13.88
CA SER A 134 -16.78 30.55 12.58
C SER A 134 -16.54 31.52 11.43
N ALA A 135 -16.95 32.79 11.57
CA ALA A 135 -16.71 33.81 10.55
C ALA A 135 -15.21 34.01 10.30
N ARG A 136 -14.38 34.03 11.36
CA ARG A 136 -12.91 34.07 11.23
C ARG A 136 -12.37 32.88 10.46
N ALA A 137 -12.90 31.67 10.71
CA ALA A 137 -12.49 30.46 10.00
C ALA A 137 -12.92 30.50 8.53
N ASP A 138 -14.11 31.01 8.23
CA ASP A 138 -14.64 31.13 6.87
C ASP A 138 -13.85 32.18 6.06
N ILE A 139 -13.55 33.34 6.65
CA ILE A 139 -12.70 34.39 6.04
C ILE A 139 -11.31 33.82 5.76
N ARG A 140 -10.70 33.09 6.71
CA ARG A 140 -9.40 32.43 6.50
C ARG A 140 -9.47 31.42 5.36
N ARG A 141 -10.51 30.60 5.30
CA ARG A 141 -10.69 29.59 4.23
C ARG A 141 -10.89 30.23 2.86
N ALA A 142 -11.69 31.30 2.79
CA ALA A 142 -11.90 32.08 1.58
C ALA A 142 -10.58 32.71 1.09
N ALA A 143 -9.85 33.39 1.98
CA ALA A 143 -8.54 33.96 1.65
C ALA A 143 -7.56 32.89 1.14
N MET A 144 -7.48 31.72 1.81
CA MET A 144 -6.62 30.62 1.38
C MET A 144 -6.97 30.09 -0.01
N SER A 145 -8.27 30.03 -0.35
CA SER A 145 -8.72 29.57 -1.68
C SER A 145 -8.24 30.46 -2.83
N PHE A 146 -7.94 31.73 -2.53
CA PHE A 146 -7.40 32.71 -3.47
C PHE A 146 -5.89 32.92 -3.30
N GLY A 147 -5.21 32.09 -2.51
CA GLY A 147 -3.77 32.18 -2.33
C GLY A 147 -3.31 33.26 -1.35
N TYR A 148 -4.13 33.62 -0.37
CA TYR A 148 -3.80 34.57 0.69
C TYR A 148 -3.88 33.95 2.09
N HIS A 149 -3.04 34.42 3.00
CA HIS A 149 -3.08 34.13 4.42
C HIS A 149 -3.56 35.35 5.20
N VAL A 150 -4.50 35.14 6.12
CA VAL A 150 -4.95 36.20 7.03
C VAL A 150 -3.96 36.31 8.19
N VAL A 151 -3.11 37.33 8.14
CA VAL A 151 -2.12 37.64 9.18
C VAL A 151 -2.81 38.15 10.44
N GLY A 152 -3.86 38.95 10.28
CA GLY A 152 -4.61 39.54 11.37
C GLY A 152 -5.95 40.10 10.94
N MET A 153 -6.85 40.28 11.90
CA MET A 153 -8.18 40.86 11.70
C MET A 153 -8.49 41.95 12.76
N PRO A 154 -7.71 43.04 12.84
CA PRO A 154 -8.01 44.10 13.80
C PRO A 154 -9.28 44.86 13.43
N THR A 155 -9.90 45.49 14.41
CA THR A 155 -11.06 46.36 14.22
C THR A 155 -10.68 47.81 14.52
N ARG A 156 -11.23 48.77 13.77
CA ARG A 156 -11.08 50.21 14.02
C ARG A 156 -12.45 50.86 14.16
N VAL A 157 -12.62 51.75 15.13
CA VAL A 157 -13.85 52.54 15.26
C VAL A 157 -13.68 53.87 14.51
N VAL A 158 -14.55 54.14 13.54
CA VAL A 158 -14.58 55.41 12.79
C VAL A 158 -16.01 55.93 12.81
N GLY A 159 -16.23 57.14 13.34
CA GLY A 159 -17.57 57.73 13.42
C GLY A 159 -18.58 56.94 14.27
N GLY A 160 -18.11 56.16 15.25
CA GLY A 160 -18.96 55.29 16.08
C GLY A 160 -19.34 53.96 15.45
N GLN A 161 -18.92 53.68 14.21
CA GLN A 161 -19.09 52.39 13.55
C GLN A 161 -17.79 51.57 13.63
N VAL A 162 -17.93 50.26 13.81
CA VAL A 162 -16.80 49.33 13.79
C VAL A 162 -16.50 48.96 12.34
N HIS A 163 -15.26 49.20 11.91
CA HIS A 163 -14.71 48.79 10.63
C HIS A 163 -13.78 47.58 10.83
N GLN A 164 -14.00 46.52 10.07
CA GLN A 164 -13.15 45.33 10.08
C GLN A 164 -11.96 45.51 9.14
N ILE A 165 -10.74 45.39 9.63
CA ILE A 165 -9.55 45.38 8.77
C ILE A 165 -9.11 43.93 8.61
N VAL A 166 -8.94 43.47 7.37
CA VAL A 166 -8.42 42.13 7.05
C VAL A 166 -7.01 42.30 6.51
N HIS A 167 -6.00 41.93 7.29
CA HIS A 167 -4.60 42.04 6.90
C HIS A 167 -4.14 40.75 6.23
N LEU A 168 -3.87 40.82 4.93
CA LEU A 168 -3.51 39.69 4.08
C LEU A 168 -2.01 39.68 3.74
N ALA A 169 -1.48 38.49 3.51
CA ALA A 169 -0.19 38.27 2.90
C ALA A 169 -0.31 37.13 1.88
N PRO A 170 0.48 37.11 0.80
CA PRO A 170 0.37 36.06 -0.19
C PRO A 170 0.88 34.73 0.36
N LEU A 171 0.18 33.65 -0.02
CA LEU A 171 0.70 32.31 0.14
C LEU A 171 1.72 32.01 -0.96
N HIS A 172 2.72 31.23 -0.59
CA HIS A 172 3.80 30.85 -1.48
C HIS A 172 3.36 29.69 -2.38
N LEU A 173 3.12 29.96 -3.65
CA LEU A 173 2.71 28.96 -4.63
C LEU A 173 3.91 28.24 -5.21
N ILE A 174 3.96 26.91 -5.11
CA ILE A 174 5.01 26.11 -5.73
C ILE A 174 4.81 26.12 -7.25
N ARG A 175 5.75 26.75 -7.97
CA ARG A 175 5.71 26.86 -9.44
C ARG A 175 6.60 25.84 -10.13
N ASN A 176 7.60 25.33 -9.43
CA ASN A 176 8.59 24.43 -10.00
C ASN A 176 9.17 23.52 -8.91
N VAL A 177 9.35 22.24 -9.23
CA VAL A 177 10.00 21.25 -8.38
C VAL A 177 11.06 20.53 -9.21
N THR A 178 12.32 20.78 -8.88
CA THR A 178 13.48 20.11 -9.48
C THR A 178 13.97 19.06 -8.52
N VAL A 179 14.15 17.82 -8.99
CA VAL A 179 14.70 16.72 -8.20
C VAL A 179 16.05 16.32 -8.81
N THR A 180 17.10 16.41 -8.01
CA THR A 180 18.47 16.00 -8.37
C THR A 180 18.84 14.81 -7.52
N ILE A 181 19.36 13.75 -8.15
CA ILE A 181 19.76 12.53 -7.45
C ILE A 181 21.27 12.36 -7.57
N ASP A 182 21.97 12.53 -6.45
CA ASP A 182 23.38 12.25 -6.29
C ASP A 182 23.56 10.73 -6.12
N ARG A 183 24.43 10.15 -6.96
CA ARG A 183 24.70 8.70 -6.95
C ARG A 183 26.19 8.44 -6.80
N PRO A 184 26.59 7.36 -6.09
CA PRO A 184 28.00 7.00 -5.95
C PRO A 184 28.66 6.73 -7.31
N VAL A 185 29.94 7.09 -7.41
CA VAL A 185 30.77 7.07 -8.64
C VAL A 185 30.86 5.67 -9.28
N SER A 186 30.59 4.61 -8.54
CA SER A 186 30.68 3.20 -8.98
C SER A 186 29.64 2.78 -10.03
N TRP A 187 28.62 3.61 -10.29
CA TRP A 187 27.67 3.37 -11.37
C TRP A 187 28.23 3.92 -12.68
N ASN A 188 28.38 3.06 -13.70
CA ASN A 188 28.85 3.48 -15.01
C ASN A 188 27.95 4.58 -15.61
N GLU A 189 28.55 5.53 -16.35
CA GLU A 189 27.87 6.66 -17.02
C GLU A 189 26.64 6.25 -17.85
N LEU A 190 26.70 5.05 -18.45
CA LEU A 190 25.63 4.48 -19.25
C LEU A 190 24.35 4.23 -18.44
N VAL A 191 24.43 3.64 -17.24
CA VAL A 191 23.23 3.36 -16.43
C VAL A 191 22.65 4.65 -15.83
N LYS A 192 23.48 5.67 -15.57
CA LYS A 192 23.01 6.99 -15.09
C LYS A 192 22.01 7.61 -16.06
N THR A 193 22.36 7.63 -17.35
CA THR A 193 21.56 8.31 -18.39
C THR A 193 20.19 7.68 -18.61
N PHE A 194 20.06 6.36 -18.47
CA PHE A 194 18.78 5.66 -18.72
C PHE A 194 17.85 5.57 -17.51
N THR A 195 18.37 5.64 -16.28
CA THR A 195 17.56 5.40 -15.06
C THR A 195 17.20 6.68 -14.30
N GLN A 196 17.88 7.81 -14.57
CA GLN A 196 17.56 9.08 -13.92
C GLN A 196 16.11 9.55 -14.12
N PRO A 197 15.54 9.55 -15.35
CA PRO A 197 14.20 10.09 -15.57
C PRO A 197 13.10 9.33 -14.82
N LEU A 198 13.25 8.01 -14.71
CA LEU A 198 12.26 7.15 -14.06
C LEU A 198 12.22 7.37 -12.54
N PHE A 199 13.38 7.46 -11.88
CA PHE A 199 13.44 7.74 -10.44
C PHE A 199 12.98 9.16 -10.10
N GLU A 200 13.34 10.15 -10.93
CA GLU A 200 12.89 11.53 -10.75
C GLU A 200 11.36 11.62 -10.78
N GLU A 201 10.75 10.95 -11.78
CA GLU A 201 9.32 10.92 -11.94
C GLU A 201 8.62 10.18 -10.77
N GLU A 202 9.19 9.07 -10.31
CA GLU A 202 8.66 8.33 -9.16
C GLU A 202 8.70 9.14 -7.86
N ILE A 203 9.79 9.86 -7.58
CA ILE A 203 9.87 10.75 -6.41
C ILE A 203 8.83 11.87 -6.56
N ARG A 204 8.78 12.54 -7.71
CA ARG A 204 7.81 13.62 -7.97
C ARG A 204 6.36 13.14 -7.83
N ARG A 205 6.04 11.91 -8.25
CA ARG A 205 4.70 11.31 -8.10
C ARG A 205 4.34 11.04 -6.63
N ARG A 206 5.31 10.72 -5.78
CA ARG A 206 5.10 10.42 -4.36
C ARG A 206 5.15 11.66 -3.46
N MET A 207 5.68 12.77 -3.96
CA MET A 207 5.67 14.05 -3.27
C MET A 207 4.24 14.57 -3.05
N HIS A 208 3.98 15.09 -1.86
CA HIS A 208 2.78 15.85 -1.52
C HIS A 208 2.91 17.32 -1.92
N LEU A 209 4.12 17.88 -1.82
CA LEU A 209 4.40 19.24 -2.24
C LEU A 209 4.59 19.27 -3.76
N ARG A 210 3.54 19.68 -4.47
CA ARG A 210 3.46 19.61 -5.94
C ARG A 210 3.39 20.99 -6.56
N ILE A 211 3.65 21.05 -7.86
CA ILE A 211 3.38 22.26 -8.63
C ILE A 211 1.89 22.59 -8.51
N GLY A 212 1.59 23.83 -8.10
CA GLY A 212 0.24 24.30 -7.85
C GLY A 212 -0.22 24.25 -6.39
N THR A 213 0.54 23.65 -5.47
CA THR A 213 0.21 23.68 -4.04
C THR A 213 0.81 24.90 -3.35
N TYR A 214 0.14 25.39 -2.31
CA TYR A 214 0.63 26.47 -1.47
C TYR A 214 1.41 25.93 -0.28
N LEU A 215 2.50 26.62 0.07
CA LEU A 215 3.25 26.40 1.30
C LEU A 215 2.70 27.25 2.43
N GLY A 216 2.81 26.75 3.67
CA GLY A 216 2.46 27.49 4.87
C GLY A 216 3.11 28.88 4.92
N TRP A 217 2.31 29.90 5.24
CA TRP A 217 2.79 31.28 5.34
C TRP A 217 3.83 31.45 6.45
N ALA A 218 3.53 30.96 7.66
CA ALA A 218 4.41 31.08 8.81
C ALA A 218 5.70 30.24 8.63
N PRO A 219 6.90 30.81 8.85
CA PRO A 219 8.17 30.12 8.64
C PRO A 219 8.28 28.76 9.35
N GLY A 220 7.78 28.64 10.59
CA GLY A 220 7.79 27.37 11.32
C GLY A 220 6.91 26.29 10.69
N THR A 221 5.69 26.67 10.25
CA THR A 221 4.77 25.74 9.57
C THR A 221 5.40 25.23 8.28
N ARG A 222 5.99 26.14 7.51
CA ARG A 222 6.64 25.83 6.24
C ARG A 222 7.81 24.86 6.41
N LYS A 223 8.68 25.13 7.38
CA LYS A 223 9.80 24.23 7.69
C LYS A 223 9.31 22.83 8.09
N CYS A 224 8.22 22.73 8.84
CA CYS A 224 7.61 21.44 9.17
C CYS A 224 7.03 20.71 7.96
N GLU A 225 6.36 21.42 7.03
CA GLU A 225 5.88 20.84 5.77
C GLU A 225 7.04 20.29 4.92
N LEU A 226 8.12 21.06 4.77
CA LEU A 226 9.33 20.65 4.05
C LEU A 226 10.02 19.45 4.72
N LEU A 227 10.13 19.45 6.05
CA LEU A 227 10.72 18.33 6.78
C LEU A 227 9.87 17.06 6.66
N ALA A 228 8.54 17.18 6.79
CA ALA A 228 7.63 16.04 6.62
C ALA A 228 7.75 15.46 5.20
N GLU A 229 7.93 16.32 4.19
CA GLU A 229 8.15 15.89 2.82
C GLU A 229 9.51 15.19 2.64
N GLN A 230 10.58 15.73 3.24
CA GLN A 230 11.90 15.09 3.27
C GLN A 230 11.81 13.68 3.87
N THR A 231 11.21 13.54 5.05
CA THR A 231 11.06 12.24 5.73
C THR A 231 10.26 11.24 4.88
N ARG A 232 9.23 11.69 4.17
CA ARG A 232 8.47 10.84 3.24
C ARG A 232 9.33 10.31 2.10
N ILE A 233 10.14 11.18 1.49
CA ILE A 233 11.04 10.78 0.39
C ILE A 233 12.09 9.79 0.92
N GLU A 234 12.69 10.08 2.08
CA GLU A 234 13.66 9.19 2.73
C GLU A 234 13.05 7.83 3.05
N GLN A 235 11.84 7.80 3.63
CA GLN A 235 11.14 6.55 3.94
C GLN A 235 10.83 5.74 2.68
N TYR A 236 10.39 6.40 1.60
CA TYR A 236 10.17 5.72 0.32
C TYR A 236 11.46 5.08 -0.20
N LEU A 237 12.55 5.84 -0.24
CA LEU A 237 13.84 5.35 -0.72
C LEU A 237 14.39 4.22 0.17
N PHE A 238 14.16 4.33 1.47
CA PHE A 238 14.49 3.32 2.45
C PHE A 238 13.75 2.00 2.16
N ASP A 239 12.44 2.05 1.90
CA ASP A 239 11.63 0.88 1.54
C ASP A 239 12.09 0.24 0.21
N GLU A 240 12.56 1.09 -0.72
CA GLU A 240 13.19 0.66 -1.97
C GLU A 240 14.59 0.07 -1.78
N GLY A 241 15.16 0.08 -0.58
CA GLY A 241 16.48 -0.51 -0.27
C GLY A 241 17.66 0.48 -0.29
N TYR A 242 17.40 1.78 -0.28
CA TYR A 242 18.41 2.83 -0.10
C TYR A 242 18.46 3.26 1.37
N PHE A 243 19.04 2.40 2.22
CA PHE A 243 18.99 2.53 3.68
C PHE A 243 19.75 3.74 4.26
N ASP A 244 20.70 4.28 3.50
CA ASP A 244 21.44 5.49 3.86
C ASP A 244 20.99 6.70 3.02
N ALA A 245 19.85 6.62 2.34
CA ALA A 245 19.34 7.73 1.56
C ALA A 245 19.10 8.96 2.43
N ARG A 246 19.44 10.12 1.88
CA ARG A 246 19.19 11.43 2.45
C ARG A 246 18.47 12.27 1.41
N ALA A 247 17.37 12.90 1.78
CA ALA A 247 16.76 13.93 0.97
C ALA A 247 17.02 15.28 1.63
N THR A 248 17.23 16.32 0.83
CA THR A 248 17.25 17.70 1.31
C THR A 248 16.37 18.51 0.38
N ILE A 249 15.53 19.38 0.94
CA ILE A 249 14.61 20.23 0.18
C ILE A 249 14.97 21.68 0.49
N GLU A 250 15.48 22.38 -0.51
CA GLU A 250 15.77 23.80 -0.45
C GLU A 250 14.64 24.58 -1.13
N GLU A 251 14.11 25.60 -0.45
CA GLU A 251 13.15 26.53 -1.05
C GLU A 251 13.85 27.78 -1.58
N LYS A 252 13.52 28.17 -2.80
CA LYS A 252 13.90 29.46 -3.39
C LYS A 252 12.64 30.29 -3.60
N VAL A 253 12.44 31.26 -2.70
CA VAL A 253 11.30 32.17 -2.71
C VAL A 253 11.57 33.35 -3.62
N ALA A 254 10.64 33.64 -4.53
CA ALA A 254 10.64 34.82 -5.39
C ALA A 254 9.24 35.42 -5.42
N ARG A 255 9.01 36.48 -4.62
CA ARG A 255 7.67 37.04 -4.34
C ARG A 255 6.74 35.92 -3.81
N ALA A 256 5.52 35.81 -4.33
CA ALA A 256 4.57 34.75 -4.00
C ALA A 256 4.83 33.40 -4.70
N SER A 257 5.95 33.24 -5.42
CA SER A 257 6.29 31.99 -6.11
C SER A 257 7.47 31.29 -5.42
N VAL A 258 7.39 29.97 -5.32
CA VAL A 258 8.47 29.13 -4.77
C VAL A 258 8.92 28.10 -5.79
N ARG A 259 10.25 27.95 -5.88
CA ARG A 259 10.90 26.82 -6.51
C ARG A 259 11.45 25.90 -5.43
N LEU A 260 11.10 24.63 -5.48
CA LEU A 260 11.69 23.61 -4.62
C LEU A 260 12.82 22.90 -5.36
N GLU A 261 13.98 22.82 -4.71
CA GLU A 261 15.12 22.03 -5.15
C GLU A 261 15.30 20.86 -4.19
N VAL A 262 14.92 19.67 -4.64
CA VAL A 262 15.06 18.42 -3.90
C VAL A 262 16.36 17.78 -4.32
N LYS A 263 17.31 17.61 -3.40
CA LYS A 263 18.55 16.85 -3.62
C LYS A 263 18.48 15.55 -2.85
N VAL A 264 18.71 14.44 -3.53
CA VAL A 264 18.64 13.10 -2.96
C VAL A 264 20.01 12.45 -3.10
N ASP A 265 20.65 12.16 -1.98
CA ASP A 265 21.81 11.26 -1.94
C ASP A 265 21.29 9.85 -1.64
N LEU A 266 21.48 8.91 -2.57
CA LEU A 266 21.04 7.53 -2.38
C LEU A 266 21.94 6.71 -1.44
N GLY A 267 23.17 7.18 -1.21
CA GLY A 267 24.20 6.38 -0.55
C GLY A 267 24.63 5.15 -1.35
N GLU A 268 25.36 4.26 -0.68
CA GLU A 268 25.82 3.00 -1.28
C GLU A 268 24.78 1.88 -1.07
N PRO A 269 24.59 1.00 -2.07
CA PRO A 269 23.67 -0.12 -1.93
C PRO A 269 24.20 -1.13 -0.90
N TYR A 270 23.27 -1.71 -0.14
CA TYR A 270 23.57 -2.80 0.76
C TYR A 270 23.36 -4.15 0.08
N GLN A 271 24.10 -5.18 0.50
CA GLN A 271 23.94 -6.57 0.04
C GLN A 271 23.70 -7.49 1.23
N VAL A 272 23.10 -8.65 1.01
CA VAL A 272 22.96 -9.66 2.08
C VAL A 272 24.32 -10.30 2.35
N ASP A 273 24.73 -10.39 3.61
CA ASP A 273 25.90 -11.20 3.99
C ASP A 273 25.49 -12.68 4.11
N VAL A 274 25.29 -13.35 2.97
CA VAL A 274 24.75 -14.72 2.89
C VAL A 274 25.54 -15.69 3.79
N ALA A 275 26.86 -15.54 3.86
CA ALA A 275 27.74 -16.36 4.68
C ALA A 275 27.44 -16.22 6.20
N ARG A 276 26.84 -15.11 6.63
CA ARG A 276 26.52 -14.79 8.02
C ARG A 276 25.02 -14.75 8.32
N VAL A 277 24.17 -15.16 7.38
CA VAL A 277 22.77 -15.44 7.67
C VAL A 277 22.72 -16.63 8.62
N LYS A 278 22.24 -16.41 9.84
CA LYS A 278 22.09 -17.47 10.84
C LYS A 278 20.74 -18.14 10.64
N VAL A 279 20.71 -19.46 10.66
CA VAL A 279 19.46 -20.22 10.61
C VAL A 279 19.33 -20.95 11.94
N VAL A 280 18.26 -20.67 12.67
CA VAL A 280 17.95 -21.32 13.94
C VAL A 280 16.57 -21.96 13.85
N LYS A 281 16.42 -23.11 14.51
CA LYS A 281 15.10 -23.71 14.70
C LYS A 281 14.38 -23.00 15.85
N ALA A 282 13.05 -22.91 15.76
CA ALA A 282 12.25 -22.44 16.87
C ALA A 282 12.40 -23.36 18.10
N ALA A 283 12.28 -22.79 19.30
CA ALA A 283 12.35 -23.54 20.53
C ALA A 283 11.26 -24.63 20.58
N GLY A 284 11.64 -25.86 20.88
CA GLY A 284 10.72 -27.01 20.90
C GLY A 284 10.32 -27.56 19.53
N ALA A 285 10.82 -26.99 18.42
CA ALA A 285 10.53 -27.49 17.09
C ALA A 285 11.38 -28.72 16.71
N SER A 286 10.82 -29.51 15.78
CA SER A 286 11.48 -30.65 15.14
C SER A 286 12.79 -30.24 14.44
N PRO A 287 13.74 -31.17 14.23
CA PRO A 287 14.94 -30.90 13.45
C PRO A 287 14.61 -30.41 12.04
N LEU A 288 15.42 -29.49 11.51
CA LEU A 288 15.28 -29.02 10.14
C LEU A 288 15.77 -30.11 9.19
N LEU A 289 14.90 -30.62 8.31
CA LEU A 289 15.27 -31.61 7.29
C LEU A 289 16.05 -31.00 6.12
N ILE A 290 15.98 -29.68 5.97
CA ILE A 290 16.70 -28.92 4.94
C ILE A 290 17.99 -28.37 5.54
N SER A 291 19.08 -28.50 4.78
CA SER A 291 20.39 -27.99 5.21
C SER A 291 20.40 -26.47 5.27
N GLU A 292 21.16 -25.89 6.21
CA GLU A 292 21.32 -24.45 6.29
C GLU A 292 21.89 -23.85 5.00
N ALA A 293 22.76 -24.58 4.29
CA ALA A 293 23.35 -24.12 3.03
C ALA A 293 22.27 -23.92 1.95
N GLU A 294 21.31 -24.84 1.86
CA GLU A 294 20.19 -24.74 0.92
C GLU A 294 19.27 -23.56 1.26
N ILE A 295 19.01 -23.31 2.55
CA ILE A 295 18.22 -22.15 3.00
C ILE A 295 18.94 -20.84 2.67
N ARG A 296 20.27 -20.79 2.86
CA ARG A 296 21.08 -19.60 2.56
C ARG A 296 21.18 -19.31 1.07
N ASP A 297 21.13 -20.33 0.22
CA ASP A 297 21.24 -20.18 -1.24
C ASP A 297 20.09 -19.33 -1.82
N VAL A 298 18.90 -19.38 -1.20
CA VAL A 298 17.75 -18.53 -1.54
C VAL A 298 18.11 -17.03 -1.50
N PHE A 299 19.03 -16.63 -0.62
CA PHE A 299 19.44 -15.23 -0.47
C PHE A 299 20.67 -14.86 -1.31
N ALA A 300 21.28 -15.80 -2.02
CA ALA A 300 22.52 -15.59 -2.77
C ALA A 300 22.34 -14.83 -4.09
N HIS A 301 21.09 -14.58 -4.51
CA HIS A 301 20.65 -13.79 -5.66
C HIS A 301 21.74 -13.52 -6.69
N ARG A 302 22.11 -14.53 -7.49
CA ARG A 302 23.08 -14.33 -8.58
C ARG A 302 22.35 -14.06 -9.87
N LYS A 303 22.48 -12.85 -10.43
CA LYS A 303 21.98 -12.58 -11.79
C LYS A 303 22.96 -13.09 -12.82
N CYS A 304 22.81 -14.35 -13.24
CA CYS A 304 23.64 -14.92 -14.30
C CYS A 304 22.90 -14.91 -15.65
N VAL A 305 23.56 -14.44 -16.71
CA VAL A 305 23.11 -14.59 -18.09
C VAL A 305 24.16 -15.43 -18.81
N GLY A 306 23.84 -16.70 -19.09
CA GLY A 306 24.82 -17.69 -19.50
C GLY A 306 25.87 -17.94 -18.41
N SER A 307 27.15 -17.92 -18.78
CA SER A 307 28.27 -18.11 -17.84
C SER A 307 28.72 -16.83 -17.11
N VAL A 308 28.04 -15.70 -17.33
CA VAL A 308 28.43 -14.39 -16.78
C VAL A 308 27.44 -13.98 -15.70
N CYS A 309 27.92 -13.86 -14.46
CA CYS A 309 27.12 -13.37 -13.33
C CYS A 309 27.39 -11.89 -13.09
N PHE A 310 26.34 -11.08 -13.16
CA PHE A 310 26.36 -9.63 -12.99
C PHE A 310 26.08 -9.26 -11.54
N GLY A 311 27.12 -9.28 -10.70
CA GLY A 311 27.09 -8.78 -9.33
C GLY A 311 26.04 -9.39 -8.40
N GLU A 312 26.14 -9.06 -7.12
CA GLU A 312 25.06 -9.33 -6.16
C GLU A 312 24.10 -8.13 -6.18
N PRO A 313 22.79 -8.35 -6.39
CA PRO A 313 21.82 -7.28 -6.38
C PRO A 313 21.74 -6.64 -5.00
N ARG A 314 21.30 -5.39 -4.98
CA ARG A 314 21.01 -4.67 -3.75
C ARG A 314 19.95 -5.42 -2.93
N PHE A 315 20.11 -5.39 -1.62
CA PHE A 315 19.11 -5.83 -0.67
C PHE A 315 17.94 -4.84 -0.67
N THR A 316 16.71 -5.36 -0.77
CA THR A 316 15.48 -4.58 -0.67
C THR A 316 14.50 -5.33 0.23
N ASN A 317 13.60 -4.60 0.91
CA ASN A 317 12.59 -5.23 1.78
C ASN A 317 11.66 -6.14 0.96
N ALA A 318 11.27 -5.70 -0.24
CA ALA A 318 10.45 -6.49 -1.15
C ALA A 318 11.12 -7.83 -1.55
N GLN A 319 12.40 -7.79 -1.92
CA GLN A 319 13.15 -9.01 -2.23
C GLN A 319 13.26 -9.90 -1.00
N HIS A 320 13.60 -9.34 0.17
CA HIS A 320 13.72 -10.10 1.41
C HIS A 320 12.42 -10.84 1.77
N LYS A 321 11.26 -10.18 1.67
CA LYS A 321 9.95 -10.80 1.88
C LYS A 321 9.67 -11.93 0.87
N SER A 322 10.09 -11.74 -0.38
CA SER A 322 10.00 -12.79 -1.40
C SER A 322 10.87 -13.99 -1.04
N ASP A 323 12.09 -13.75 -0.55
CA ASP A 323 13.04 -14.80 -0.16
C ASP A 323 12.50 -15.61 1.03
N LEU A 324 11.92 -14.95 2.03
CA LEU A 324 11.28 -15.63 3.17
C LEU A 324 10.12 -16.55 2.70
N LYS A 325 9.35 -16.09 1.71
CA LYS A 325 8.30 -16.90 1.09
C LYS A 325 8.89 -18.08 0.33
N GLU A 326 9.98 -17.89 -0.41
CA GLU A 326 10.66 -18.97 -1.12
C GLU A 326 11.23 -20.02 -0.15
N VAL A 327 11.80 -19.59 0.99
CA VAL A 327 12.19 -20.50 2.08
C VAL A 327 10.98 -21.27 2.60
N ALA A 328 9.83 -20.62 2.83
CA ALA A 328 8.61 -21.31 3.25
C ALA A 328 8.16 -22.34 2.19
N GLU A 329 8.12 -21.96 0.91
CA GLU A 329 7.76 -22.84 -0.21
C GLU A 329 8.72 -24.05 -0.32
N LEU A 330 10.00 -23.86 0.01
CA LEU A 330 11.01 -24.92 0.02
C LEU A 330 10.71 -26.00 1.08
N PHE A 331 10.20 -25.60 2.25
CA PHE A 331 9.70 -26.51 3.29
C PHE A 331 8.36 -27.14 2.90
N GLN A 332 7.44 -26.37 2.33
CA GLN A 332 6.14 -26.86 1.87
C GLN A 332 6.27 -27.97 0.81
N LYS A 333 7.21 -27.82 -0.13
CA LYS A 333 7.54 -28.86 -1.14
C LYS A 333 8.06 -30.17 -0.52
N ARG A 334 8.51 -30.15 0.73
CA ARG A 334 9.00 -31.30 1.49
C ARG A 334 7.99 -31.82 2.52
N GLY A 335 6.73 -31.41 2.42
CA GLY A 335 5.65 -31.92 3.29
C GLY A 335 5.45 -31.10 4.56
N PHE A 336 5.94 -29.86 4.66
CA PHE A 336 5.70 -28.98 5.80
C PHE A 336 4.78 -27.80 5.42
N PRO A 337 3.47 -28.04 5.20
CA PRO A 337 2.55 -27.00 4.74
C PRO A 337 2.42 -25.83 5.72
N ALA A 338 2.50 -26.12 7.02
CA ALA A 338 2.29 -25.15 8.10
C ALA A 338 3.58 -24.48 8.62
N VAL A 339 4.69 -24.60 7.88
CA VAL A 339 5.98 -23.99 8.24
C VAL A 339 5.83 -22.50 8.57
N ARG A 340 6.50 -22.05 9.62
CA ARG A 340 6.63 -20.63 9.95
C ARG A 340 8.07 -20.21 9.80
N VAL A 341 8.29 -19.21 8.95
CA VAL A 341 9.58 -18.57 8.74
C VAL A 341 9.47 -17.16 9.29
N THR A 342 10.34 -16.83 10.23
CA THR A 342 10.44 -15.49 10.84
C THR A 342 11.90 -15.07 10.88
N ASP A 343 12.16 -13.79 11.06
CA ASP A 343 13.49 -13.23 11.10
C ASP A 343 13.60 -12.12 12.15
N ASP A 344 14.83 -11.74 12.47
CA ASP A 344 15.15 -10.60 13.35
C ASP A 344 15.54 -9.34 12.56
N PHE A 345 15.29 -9.30 11.25
CA PHE A 345 15.60 -8.13 10.43
C PHE A 345 14.63 -7.00 10.79
N ASP A 346 15.18 -6.02 11.49
CA ASP A 346 14.50 -4.77 11.73
C ASP A 346 15.25 -3.66 10.99
N ALA A 347 14.51 -3.02 10.10
CA ALA A 347 15.02 -1.96 9.26
C ALA A 347 15.26 -0.67 10.10
N THR A 348 14.48 -0.48 11.17
CA THR A 348 14.54 0.72 12.02
C THR A 348 15.72 0.67 13.00
N THR A 349 16.02 -0.52 13.54
CA THR A 349 17.16 -0.72 14.41
C THR A 349 18.42 -0.96 13.57
N LYS A 350 19.40 -0.06 13.72
CA LYS A 350 20.66 -0.05 12.95
C LYS A 350 21.53 -1.31 13.16
N THR A 351 21.08 -2.28 13.95
CA THR A 351 21.83 -3.47 14.37
C THR A 351 22.00 -4.51 13.26
N SER A 352 21.05 -4.59 12.31
CA SER A 352 21.12 -5.54 11.20
C SER A 352 22.02 -5.07 10.05
N PHE A 353 22.49 -3.83 10.10
CA PHE A 353 23.33 -3.21 9.06
C PHE A 353 24.80 -3.09 9.47
N ASP A 354 25.68 -3.76 8.74
CA ASP A 354 27.11 -3.43 8.72
C ASP A 354 27.35 -2.29 7.74
N ARG A 355 27.34 -1.05 8.25
CA ARG A 355 27.55 0.15 7.42
C ARG A 355 28.94 0.22 6.80
N ARG A 356 29.94 -0.40 7.41
CA ARG A 356 31.32 -0.36 6.92
C ARG A 356 31.53 -1.36 5.79
N ALA A 357 30.95 -2.54 5.91
CA ALA A 357 30.98 -3.56 4.87
C ALA A 357 29.85 -3.41 3.83
N ARG A 358 28.89 -2.50 4.06
CA ARG A 358 27.65 -2.36 3.27
C ARG A 358 26.87 -3.66 3.15
N LYS A 359 26.78 -4.39 4.26
CA LYS A 359 26.09 -5.68 4.31
C LYS A 359 24.97 -5.73 5.34
N VAL A 360 23.94 -6.50 5.05
CA VAL A 360 22.83 -6.81 5.95
C VAL A 360 23.00 -8.20 6.51
N ARG A 361 22.79 -8.36 7.82
CA ARG A 361 22.83 -9.63 8.52
C ARG A 361 21.53 -9.79 9.30
N PHE A 362 21.02 -11.02 9.32
CA PHE A 362 19.82 -11.39 10.05
C PHE A 362 19.88 -12.86 10.45
N THR A 363 19.04 -13.22 11.41
CA THR A 363 18.82 -14.56 11.92
C THR A 363 17.43 -15.01 11.52
N LEU A 364 17.35 -16.09 10.75
CA LEU A 364 16.10 -16.76 10.41
C LEU A 364 15.74 -17.73 11.53
N THR A 365 14.53 -17.61 12.06
CA THR A 365 13.92 -18.56 12.98
C THR A 365 12.84 -19.35 12.25
N ILE A 366 13.04 -20.67 12.14
CA ILE A 366 12.15 -21.57 11.40
C ILE A 366 11.47 -22.56 12.35
N ASP A 367 10.14 -22.61 12.32
CA ASP A 367 9.33 -23.67 12.91
C ASP A 367 8.73 -24.51 11.76
N PRO A 368 9.31 -25.69 11.43
CA PRO A 368 8.77 -26.55 10.37
C PRO A 368 7.37 -27.07 10.67
N ARG A 369 6.92 -27.06 11.94
CA ARG A 369 5.72 -27.77 12.39
C ARG A 369 5.79 -29.26 12.05
N ARG A 370 4.64 -29.91 12.01
CA ARG A 370 4.50 -31.35 11.79
C ARG A 370 4.56 -31.64 10.30
N GLU A 371 5.30 -32.67 9.93
CA GLU A 371 5.32 -33.17 8.55
C GLU A 371 3.94 -33.73 8.20
N LEU A 372 3.48 -33.48 6.98
CA LEU A 372 2.21 -33.96 6.45
C LEU A 372 2.44 -35.06 5.41
N SER A 373 1.95 -36.25 5.74
CA SER A 373 1.86 -37.39 4.82
C SER A 373 0.43 -37.49 4.29
N VAL A 374 0.25 -37.45 2.98
CA VAL A 374 -1.08 -37.60 2.35
C VAL A 374 -1.18 -38.95 1.66
N VAL A 375 -2.27 -39.67 1.93
CA VAL A 375 -2.58 -40.97 1.33
C VAL A 375 -3.94 -40.90 0.67
N PHE A 376 -4.05 -41.42 -0.55
CA PHE A 376 -5.32 -41.57 -1.25
C PHE A 376 -5.74 -43.05 -1.23
N GLU A 377 -6.97 -43.31 -0.81
CA GLU A 377 -7.57 -44.64 -0.77
C GLU A 377 -8.87 -44.65 -1.58
N GLY A 378 -9.31 -45.85 -1.98
CA GLY A 378 -10.62 -46.05 -2.61
C GLY A 378 -10.56 -46.26 -4.13
N GLN A 379 -11.72 -46.16 -4.78
CA GLN A 379 -11.85 -46.42 -6.20
C GLN A 379 -11.63 -45.12 -6.98
N HIS A 380 -10.39 -44.89 -7.43
CA HIS A 380 -9.99 -43.74 -8.25
C HIS A 380 -9.20 -44.17 -9.51
N SER A 381 -9.59 -45.29 -10.10
CA SER A 381 -8.91 -45.87 -11.26
C SER A 381 -8.87 -44.89 -12.44
N GLY A 382 -7.68 -44.67 -13.00
CA GLY A 382 -7.47 -43.76 -14.13
C GLY A 382 -7.30 -42.30 -13.76
N ILE A 383 -7.20 -41.97 -12.46
CA ILE A 383 -6.81 -40.63 -11.98
C ILE A 383 -5.40 -40.73 -11.41
N ASP A 384 -4.52 -39.85 -11.89
CA ASP A 384 -3.14 -39.73 -11.39
C ASP A 384 -3.13 -39.10 -9.99
N GLU A 385 -2.35 -39.67 -9.06
CA GLU A 385 -2.18 -39.11 -7.72
C GLU A 385 -1.54 -37.72 -7.76
N ALA A 386 -0.65 -37.45 -8.72
CA ALA A 386 -0.07 -36.12 -8.88
C ALA A 386 -1.14 -35.06 -9.14
N PHE A 387 -2.22 -35.42 -9.84
CA PHE A 387 -3.35 -34.52 -10.04
C PHE A 387 -4.13 -34.28 -8.74
N LEU A 388 -4.33 -35.30 -7.90
CA LEU A 388 -5.02 -35.17 -6.62
C LEU A 388 -4.22 -34.29 -5.65
N LEU A 389 -2.89 -34.49 -5.60
CA LEU A 389 -1.98 -33.65 -4.82
C LEU A 389 -2.04 -32.18 -5.22
N GLN A 390 -2.20 -31.88 -6.51
CA GLN A 390 -2.36 -30.50 -7.00
C GLN A 390 -3.64 -29.81 -6.52
N GLN A 391 -4.66 -30.57 -6.10
CA GLN A 391 -5.92 -29.98 -5.61
C GLN A 391 -5.88 -29.67 -4.12
N LEU A 392 -4.84 -30.11 -3.41
CA LEU A 392 -4.69 -29.83 -1.98
C LEU A 392 -4.44 -28.34 -1.74
N THR A 393 -5.02 -27.84 -0.66
CA THR A 393 -5.06 -26.41 -0.31
C THR A 393 -4.11 -26.05 0.84
N PHE A 394 -3.48 -27.06 1.46
CA PHE A 394 -2.62 -26.92 2.64
C PHE A 394 -1.50 -25.88 2.51
N ASN A 395 -0.81 -25.84 1.37
CA ASN A 395 0.31 -24.93 1.15
C ASN A 395 -0.14 -23.47 1.02
N GLN A 396 -1.29 -23.26 0.37
CA GLN A 396 -1.90 -21.94 0.19
C GLN A 396 -2.45 -21.41 1.51
N ALA A 397 -3.05 -22.29 2.32
CA ALA A 397 -3.58 -21.92 3.64
C ALA A 397 -2.49 -21.80 4.72
N GLY A 398 -1.33 -22.41 4.52
CA GLY A 398 -0.30 -22.49 5.56
C GLY A 398 -0.77 -23.28 6.78
N SER A 399 -1.72 -24.20 6.60
CA SER A 399 -2.34 -24.99 7.67
C SER A 399 -2.59 -26.42 7.20
N SER A 400 -2.72 -27.32 8.16
CA SER A 400 -3.17 -28.71 7.94
C SER A 400 -4.20 -29.10 9.00
N ASP A 401 -4.94 -28.15 9.53
CA ASP A 401 -6.04 -28.39 10.48
C ASP A 401 -7.23 -29.12 9.84
N GLU A 402 -8.24 -29.44 10.64
CA GLU A 402 -9.42 -30.18 10.18
C GLU A 402 -10.26 -29.40 9.16
N VAL A 403 -10.34 -28.07 9.31
CA VAL A 403 -11.05 -27.20 8.36
C VAL A 403 -10.37 -27.28 7.01
N GLU A 404 -9.05 -27.11 6.98
CA GLU A 404 -8.28 -27.15 5.76
C GLU A 404 -8.28 -28.54 5.11
N THR A 405 -8.31 -29.59 5.93
CA THR A 405 -8.47 -30.96 5.46
C THR A 405 -9.82 -31.15 4.75
N GLY A 406 -10.89 -30.59 5.31
CA GLY A 406 -12.22 -30.60 4.69
C GLY A 406 -12.29 -29.82 3.38
N GLU A 407 -11.66 -28.63 3.32
CA GLU A 407 -11.56 -27.84 2.09
C GLU A 407 -10.75 -28.56 1.01
N SER A 408 -9.65 -29.23 1.38
CA SER A 408 -8.91 -30.09 0.45
C SER A 408 -9.74 -31.26 -0.08
N ALA A 409 -10.52 -31.93 0.78
CA ALA A 409 -11.42 -33.01 0.34
C ALA A 409 -12.47 -32.49 -0.66
N LYS A 410 -13.05 -31.33 -0.37
CA LYS A 410 -14.02 -30.66 -1.25
C LYS A 410 -13.39 -30.25 -2.57
N ALA A 411 -12.19 -29.66 -2.55
CA ALA A 411 -11.46 -29.27 -3.76
C ALA A 411 -11.17 -30.48 -4.66
N ILE A 412 -10.77 -31.62 -4.09
CA ILE A 412 -10.61 -32.88 -4.84
C ILE A 412 -11.95 -33.32 -5.45
N ALA A 413 -13.03 -33.34 -4.67
CA ALA A 413 -14.35 -33.75 -5.16
C ALA A 413 -14.82 -32.86 -6.32
N GLU A 414 -14.69 -31.54 -6.19
CA GLU A 414 -15.01 -30.57 -7.24
C GLU A 414 -14.16 -30.81 -8.49
N ALA A 415 -12.85 -31.04 -8.34
CA ALA A 415 -11.95 -31.33 -9.46
C ALA A 415 -12.30 -32.62 -10.20
N LEU A 416 -12.81 -33.65 -9.49
CA LEU A 416 -13.32 -34.87 -10.09
C LEU A 416 -14.66 -34.64 -10.82
N GLN A 417 -15.56 -33.85 -10.23
CA GLN A 417 -16.83 -33.48 -10.88
C GLN A 417 -16.61 -32.67 -12.17
N LEU A 418 -15.61 -31.79 -12.18
CA LEU A 418 -15.15 -31.06 -13.37
C LEU A 418 -14.61 -31.99 -14.48
N ARG A 419 -14.28 -33.25 -14.15
CA ARG A 419 -13.90 -34.29 -15.11
C ARG A 419 -15.04 -35.25 -15.48
N GLY A 420 -16.27 -34.96 -15.04
CA GLY A 420 -17.47 -35.72 -15.38
C GLY A 420 -17.86 -36.79 -14.35
N PHE A 421 -17.16 -36.85 -13.21
CA PHE A 421 -17.48 -37.73 -12.09
C PHE A 421 -18.43 -37.02 -11.12
N PHE A 422 -19.69 -36.83 -11.53
CA PHE A 422 -20.65 -36.01 -10.77
C PHE A 422 -21.01 -36.56 -9.39
N ASP A 423 -20.95 -37.88 -9.20
CA ASP A 423 -21.19 -38.52 -7.91
C ASP A 423 -19.92 -38.64 -7.06
N ALA A 424 -18.83 -37.99 -7.45
CA ALA A 424 -17.57 -38.08 -6.72
C ALA A 424 -17.75 -37.58 -5.29
N ARG A 425 -17.36 -38.42 -4.33
CA ARG A 425 -17.32 -38.09 -2.91
C ARG A 425 -15.92 -38.32 -2.38
N VAL A 426 -15.46 -37.41 -1.55
CA VAL A 426 -14.16 -37.49 -0.89
C VAL A 426 -14.40 -37.29 0.59
N THR A 427 -13.94 -38.24 1.38
CA THR A 427 -13.92 -38.14 2.85
C THR A 427 -12.49 -38.15 3.32
N SER A 428 -12.21 -37.54 4.46
CA SER A 428 -10.86 -37.41 5.00
C SER A 428 -10.79 -37.90 6.43
N THR A 429 -9.73 -38.60 6.79
CA THR A 429 -9.42 -38.98 8.18
C THR A 429 -8.01 -38.52 8.50
N ARG A 430 -7.80 -37.96 9.69
CA ARG A 430 -6.48 -37.54 10.17
C ARG A 430 -5.98 -38.49 11.25
N GLU A 431 -4.80 -39.03 11.03
CA GLU A 431 -4.06 -39.82 12.00
C GLU A 431 -2.88 -38.97 12.52
N ARG A 432 -2.85 -38.74 13.83
CA ARG A 432 -1.79 -37.95 14.46
C ARG A 432 -0.76 -38.88 15.08
N PHE A 433 0.47 -38.82 14.59
CA PHE A 433 1.63 -39.50 15.19
C PHE A 433 2.39 -38.51 16.10
N PRO A 434 3.55 -38.85 16.68
CA PRO A 434 4.37 -37.87 17.39
C PRO A 434 4.97 -36.80 16.47
N GLU A 435 5.59 -37.20 15.35
CA GLU A 435 6.37 -36.29 14.48
C GLU A 435 5.68 -35.93 13.16
N LEU A 436 4.72 -36.74 12.71
CA LEU A 436 3.98 -36.52 11.46
C LEU A 436 2.46 -36.54 11.65
N ASP A 437 1.72 -35.83 10.81
CA ASP A 437 0.29 -36.01 10.56
C ASP A 437 0.13 -36.82 9.28
N ARG A 438 -0.72 -37.85 9.32
CA ARG A 438 -1.17 -38.53 8.11
C ARG A 438 -2.62 -38.13 7.84
N ILE A 439 -2.90 -37.67 6.64
CA ILE A 439 -4.27 -37.45 6.17
C ILE A 439 -4.57 -38.49 5.10
N VAL A 440 -5.60 -39.28 5.35
CA VAL A 440 -6.10 -40.30 4.44
C VAL A 440 -7.36 -39.76 3.77
N PHE A 441 -7.31 -39.53 2.47
CA PHE A 441 -8.46 -39.16 1.65
C PHE A 441 -9.04 -40.42 1.00
N ARG A 442 -10.25 -40.79 1.39
CA ARG A 442 -11.01 -41.88 0.77
C ARG A 442 -11.87 -41.31 -0.35
N ILE A 443 -11.56 -41.74 -1.56
CA ILE A 443 -12.18 -41.29 -2.81
C ILE A 443 -13.16 -42.35 -3.30
N GLU A 444 -14.42 -41.95 -3.36
CA GLU A 444 -15.47 -42.63 -4.10
C GLU A 444 -15.69 -41.86 -5.39
N GLN A 445 -14.97 -42.23 -6.46
CA GLN A 445 -15.02 -41.51 -7.74
C GLN A 445 -16.44 -41.47 -8.33
N GLY A 446 -17.25 -42.50 -8.07
CA GLY A 446 -18.59 -42.60 -8.63
C GLY A 446 -18.60 -42.85 -10.14
N ASN A 447 -19.80 -42.88 -10.71
CA ASN A 447 -19.97 -43.15 -12.14
C ASN A 447 -19.97 -41.86 -12.96
N GLN A 448 -19.44 -41.94 -14.17
CA GLN A 448 -19.65 -40.88 -15.15
C GLN A 448 -21.12 -40.85 -15.58
N ARG A 449 -21.70 -39.65 -15.60
CA ARG A 449 -23.09 -39.46 -16.04
C ARG A 449 -23.13 -39.04 -17.50
N GLN A 450 -24.08 -39.61 -18.21
CA GLN A 450 -24.40 -39.23 -19.58
C GLN A 450 -25.64 -38.33 -19.56
N VAL A 451 -25.66 -37.31 -20.43
CA VAL A 451 -26.81 -36.42 -20.56
C VAL A 451 -27.91 -37.16 -21.30
N ARG A 452 -28.99 -37.49 -20.58
CA ARG A 452 -30.15 -38.17 -21.15
C ARG A 452 -31.04 -37.19 -21.93
N ALA A 453 -31.29 -36.02 -21.36
CA ALA A 453 -32.14 -35.00 -21.94
C ALA A 453 -31.68 -33.61 -21.48
N ILE A 454 -31.89 -32.60 -22.30
CA ILE A 454 -31.69 -31.18 -22.00
C ILE A 454 -33.04 -30.49 -22.18
N GLN A 455 -33.48 -29.75 -21.16
CA GLN A 455 -34.74 -29.01 -21.19
C GLN A 455 -34.47 -27.55 -20.87
N PHE A 456 -35.02 -26.66 -21.68
CA PHE A 456 -35.02 -25.23 -21.43
C PHE A 456 -36.42 -24.84 -20.97
N LEU A 457 -36.50 -24.17 -19.81
CA LEU A 457 -37.76 -23.72 -19.22
C LEU A 457 -37.74 -22.19 -19.10
N GLY A 458 -38.88 -21.55 -19.35
CA GLY A 458 -39.03 -20.09 -19.25
C GLY A 458 -38.38 -19.28 -20.38
N ASN A 459 -37.96 -19.93 -21.46
CA ASN A 459 -37.40 -19.24 -22.62
C ASN A 459 -38.52 -18.63 -23.49
N HIS A 460 -38.78 -17.34 -23.29
CA HIS A 460 -39.79 -16.59 -24.04
C HIS A 460 -39.22 -15.79 -25.20
N ALA A 461 -37.98 -15.30 -25.07
CA ALA A 461 -37.33 -14.46 -26.10
C ALA A 461 -36.51 -15.28 -27.11
N LEU A 462 -36.10 -16.50 -26.76
CA LEU A 462 -35.31 -17.40 -27.61
C LEU A 462 -35.99 -18.76 -27.70
N THR A 463 -35.99 -19.36 -28.89
CA THR A 463 -36.53 -20.71 -29.08
C THR A 463 -35.61 -21.76 -28.46
N THR A 464 -36.18 -22.92 -28.12
CA THR A 464 -35.42 -24.06 -27.57
C THR A 464 -34.26 -24.44 -28.49
N ASP A 465 -34.48 -24.46 -29.81
CA ASP A 465 -33.45 -24.79 -30.80
C ASP A 465 -32.30 -23.77 -30.81
N GLN A 466 -32.59 -22.48 -30.61
CA GLN A 466 -31.56 -21.44 -30.51
C GLN A 466 -30.69 -21.63 -29.26
N LEU A 467 -31.32 -22.00 -28.13
CA LEU A 467 -30.59 -22.30 -26.90
C LEU A 467 -29.80 -23.61 -27.00
N GLU A 468 -30.37 -24.65 -27.60
CA GLU A 468 -29.70 -25.93 -27.82
C GLU A 468 -28.49 -25.79 -28.75
N ALA A 469 -28.59 -24.95 -29.79
CA ALA A 469 -27.48 -24.64 -30.69
C ALA A 469 -26.36 -23.86 -30.00
N ALA A 470 -26.68 -23.04 -29.00
CA ALA A 470 -25.72 -22.23 -28.27
C ALA A 470 -24.89 -23.01 -27.24
N ILE A 471 -25.40 -24.15 -26.77
CA ILE A 471 -24.69 -24.98 -25.79
C ILE A 471 -23.81 -26.05 -26.44
N ALA A 472 -22.68 -26.33 -25.80
CA ALA A 472 -21.75 -27.40 -26.13
C ALA A 472 -22.23 -28.76 -25.61
N THR A 473 -22.98 -28.81 -24.50
CA THR A 473 -23.53 -30.07 -23.98
C THR A 473 -24.58 -30.63 -24.93
N LYS A 474 -24.49 -31.94 -25.24
CA LYS A 474 -25.44 -32.64 -26.13
C LYS A 474 -25.96 -33.91 -25.46
N GLU A 475 -27.20 -34.24 -25.76
CA GLU A 475 -27.83 -35.48 -25.35
C GLU A 475 -27.17 -36.69 -26.03
N VAL A 476 -27.16 -37.83 -25.35
CA VAL A 476 -26.73 -39.10 -25.95
C VAL A 476 -27.83 -39.64 -26.86
N ARG A 477 -27.65 -39.50 -28.18
CA ARG A 477 -28.51 -40.11 -29.21
C ARG A 477 -27.88 -41.36 -29.82
N LEU A 478 -28.72 -42.27 -30.35
CA LEU A 478 -28.30 -43.54 -30.98
C LEU A 478 -27.29 -43.32 -32.11
N SER A 479 -27.44 -42.25 -32.89
CA SER A 479 -26.50 -41.83 -33.94
C SER A 479 -25.09 -41.51 -33.43
N ASN A 480 -24.97 -40.90 -32.25
CA ASN A 480 -23.69 -40.48 -31.66
C ASN A 480 -23.00 -41.63 -30.90
N ARG A 481 -23.75 -42.69 -30.58
CA ARG A 481 -23.25 -43.94 -29.98
C ARG A 481 -22.51 -44.81 -31.00
N VAL A 482 -22.96 -44.82 -32.25
CA VAL A 482 -22.37 -45.60 -33.35
C VAL A 482 -21.06 -44.98 -33.87
N LEU A 483 -20.91 -43.66 -33.75
CA LEU A 483 -19.70 -42.91 -34.15
C LEU A 483 -18.66 -42.75 -33.03
N GLY A 484 -18.84 -43.40 -31.88
CA GLY A 484 -17.86 -43.40 -30.77
C GLY A 484 -17.73 -42.09 -29.98
N THR A 485 -18.48 -41.05 -30.32
CA THR A 485 -18.50 -39.78 -29.58
C THR A 485 -19.36 -39.90 -28.33
N THR A 486 -18.81 -40.43 -27.23
CA THR A 486 -19.48 -40.37 -25.93
C THR A 486 -19.50 -38.93 -25.42
N VAL A 487 -20.65 -38.26 -25.56
CA VAL A 487 -20.84 -36.90 -25.03
C VAL A 487 -21.01 -36.99 -23.51
N ARG A 488 -19.90 -36.91 -22.80
CA ARG A 488 -19.87 -36.80 -21.34
C ARG A 488 -20.03 -35.33 -20.99
N ALA A 489 -21.02 -34.98 -20.17
CA ALA A 489 -21.07 -33.63 -19.62
C ALA A 489 -20.05 -33.51 -18.49
N THR A 490 -19.46 -32.33 -18.35
CA THR A 490 -18.66 -31.95 -17.18
C THR A 490 -19.27 -30.71 -16.54
N SER A 491 -19.04 -30.47 -15.25
CA SER A 491 -19.53 -29.25 -14.61
C SER A 491 -18.94 -27.98 -15.25
N THR A 492 -17.70 -28.02 -15.75
CA THR A 492 -17.10 -26.91 -16.52
C THR A 492 -17.87 -26.63 -17.80
N GLN A 493 -18.25 -27.69 -18.52
CA GLN A 493 -18.98 -27.56 -19.78
C GLN A 493 -20.38 -26.98 -19.54
N LEU A 494 -21.06 -27.43 -18.48
CA LEU A 494 -22.36 -26.91 -18.07
C LEU A 494 -22.29 -25.45 -17.61
N ALA A 495 -21.28 -25.07 -16.81
CA ALA A 495 -21.08 -23.67 -16.42
C ALA A 495 -20.83 -22.78 -17.65
N GLY A 496 -19.96 -23.23 -18.57
CA GLY A 496 -19.75 -22.52 -19.83
C GLY A 496 -20.98 -22.45 -20.73
N ASP A 497 -21.89 -23.43 -20.65
CA ASP A 497 -23.18 -23.40 -21.34
C ASP A 497 -24.10 -22.32 -20.77
N VAL A 498 -24.16 -22.18 -19.44
CA VAL A 498 -24.88 -21.09 -18.78
C VAL A 498 -24.34 -19.73 -19.25
N ASP A 499 -23.02 -19.56 -19.30
CA ASP A 499 -22.41 -18.30 -19.77
C ASP A 499 -22.71 -18.02 -21.25
N ARG A 500 -22.70 -19.05 -22.11
CA ARG A 500 -23.07 -18.94 -23.53
C ARG A 500 -24.53 -18.53 -23.70
N ILE A 501 -25.45 -19.13 -22.93
CA ILE A 501 -26.86 -18.76 -22.92
C ILE A 501 -27.03 -17.32 -22.44
N ALA A 502 -26.40 -16.93 -21.31
CA ALA A 502 -26.47 -15.57 -20.79
C ALA A 502 -25.93 -14.54 -21.78
N ALA A 503 -24.83 -14.86 -22.47
CA ALA A 503 -24.28 -14.01 -23.52
C ALA A 503 -25.22 -13.90 -24.74
N LEU A 504 -25.95 -14.97 -25.08
CA LEU A 504 -26.93 -14.95 -26.16
C LEU A 504 -28.12 -14.04 -25.83
N TYR A 505 -28.64 -14.11 -24.61
CA TYR A 505 -29.69 -13.18 -24.14
C TYR A 505 -29.19 -11.73 -24.17
N ARG A 506 -28.01 -11.43 -23.58
CA ARG A 506 -27.43 -10.08 -23.62
C ARG A 506 -27.25 -9.51 -25.02
N ARG A 507 -27.10 -10.35 -26.05
CA ARG A 507 -26.94 -9.91 -27.44
C ARG A 507 -28.26 -9.45 -28.05
N ILE A 508 -29.37 -10.04 -27.65
CA ILE A 508 -30.69 -9.74 -28.23
C ILE A 508 -31.43 -8.62 -27.49
N GLY A 509 -30.91 -8.17 -26.33
CA GLY A 509 -31.45 -7.08 -25.51
C GLY A 509 -31.87 -7.59 -24.15
#